data_AF-A0A9D5U4B4-F1
#
_entry.id   AF-A0A9D5U4B4-F1
#
_cell.length_a   1.000
_cell.length_b   1.000
_cell.length_c   1.000
_cell.angle_alpha   90.00
_cell.angle_beta   90.00
_cell.angle_gamma   90.00
#
_symmetry.space_group_name_H-M   'P 1'
#
loop_
_entity.id
_entity.type
_entity.pdbx_description
1 polymer ?
#
loop_
_entity_poly.entity_id
_entity_poly.type
_entity_poly.pdbx_seq_one_letter_code
_entity_poly.pdbx_strand_id
1 'polypeptide(L)'
;MSEINLPQLDRRIKWALLLTSLATLAVLLASALAENVFAPWRIIRGRYAGILAEKAGDARGAALARQFENRIVQNVLPELGTVDRCITCHPGVDDPRMTDQPQPYRAHSGDYLIHHPPEKFGCTVCHRGQGRALTFEEAKAVGHHWDYPLLPPEYTQSSCGLCHTGPEVEHRGGEVYALGERLFGEKGCRACHRLSGRGGSLGPALDGVGMKVRGQLPMAGVSGEHTLPQWLAEHFDSPQRVVPGSLMKPPQLSREENTALTVYMLSLQNRDLPRSYLSPEKHREYYLAARPAPASGEALFSQFCSPCHDTGEIGIYDKFYAAFAPAVRGVAFAQIASASYVEAVIREGRPGTAMPAWGAAAGGLSDAEIAELRRYLLATPVPQGSRLAEPILARAHDPNYRSTGDAGRGAAIFTRHCTGCHGPGGAGLLAPSLVTSTFQRHAADGFLYATIAEGRANTAMPGFLSRGGFFERDIEDVIAYLRKLGGQDRAASPVARAQGQP
;
A
#
# COMPACT_ATOMS: atom_id res chain seq x y z
N MET A 1 33.06 26.16 50.34
CA MET A 1 32.76 27.31 49.45
C MET A 1 33.23 28.55 50.17
N SER A 2 34.30 29.20 49.70
CA SER A 2 34.81 30.43 50.30
C SER A 2 33.77 31.54 50.16
N GLU A 3 33.47 32.25 51.25
CA GLU A 3 32.60 33.42 51.21
C GLU A 3 33.21 34.46 50.27
N ILE A 4 32.47 34.82 49.22
CA ILE A 4 32.86 35.90 48.32
C ILE A 4 32.80 37.21 49.13
N ASN A 5 33.97 37.77 49.48
CA ASN A 5 34.07 39.02 50.23
C ASN A 5 33.72 40.21 49.31
N LEU A 6 32.42 40.42 49.08
CA LEU A 6 31.84 41.46 48.22
C LEU A 6 32.45 42.87 48.44
N PRO A 7 32.82 43.32 49.65
CA PRO A 7 33.54 44.57 49.87
C PRO A 7 34.85 44.71 49.08
N GLN A 8 35.64 43.64 48.93
CA GLN A 8 36.96 43.64 48.29
C GLN A 8 36.93 43.44 46.76
N LEU A 9 35.75 43.17 46.17
CA LEU A 9 35.61 43.04 44.72
C LEU A 9 35.88 44.39 44.02
N ASP A 10 36.69 44.36 42.96
CA ASP A 10 36.95 45.53 42.09
C ASP A 10 35.61 46.17 41.66
N ARG A 11 35.54 47.50 41.71
CA ARG A 11 34.36 48.29 41.33
C ARG A 11 33.86 47.92 39.92
N ARG A 12 34.76 47.60 38.99
CA ARG A 12 34.43 47.14 37.64
C ARG A 12 33.66 45.82 37.65
N ILE A 13 34.04 44.88 38.52
CA ILE A 13 33.35 43.58 38.66
C ILE A 13 31.96 43.78 39.28
N LYS A 14 31.82 44.68 40.27
CA LYS A 14 30.51 45.03 40.85
C LYS A 14 29.56 45.63 39.81
N TRP A 15 30.05 46.55 38.98
CA TRP A 15 29.27 47.11 37.87
C TRP A 15 28.94 46.07 36.81
N ALA A 16 29.89 45.21 36.45
CA ALA A 16 29.64 44.11 35.51
C ALA A 16 28.52 43.20 36.02
N LEU A 17 28.57 42.76 37.28
CA LEU A 17 27.54 41.92 37.91
C LEU A 17 26.17 42.59 37.96
N LEU A 18 26.11 43.89 38.27
CA LEU A 18 24.87 44.66 38.28
C LEU A 18 24.28 44.76 36.86
N LEU A 19 25.10 45.12 35.87
CA LEU A 19 24.67 45.23 34.48
C LEU A 19 24.20 43.89 33.93
N THR A 20 24.91 42.79 34.21
CA THR A 20 24.46 41.44 33.82
C THR A 20 23.15 41.07 34.50
N SER A 21 23.00 41.36 35.80
CA SER A 21 21.76 41.07 36.54
C SER A 21 20.56 41.86 35.98
N LEU A 22 20.75 43.15 35.69
CA LEU A 22 19.72 43.99 35.08
C LEU A 22 19.38 43.52 33.66
N ALA A 23 20.37 43.14 32.86
CA ALA A 23 20.15 42.58 31.54
C ALA A 23 19.36 41.26 31.61
N THR A 24 19.72 40.35 32.53
CA THR A 24 18.97 39.11 32.75
C THR A 24 17.54 39.40 33.19
N LEU A 25 17.32 40.33 34.11
CA LEU A 25 15.98 40.71 34.55
C LEU A 25 15.15 41.31 33.40
N ALA A 26 15.76 42.16 32.57
CA ALA A 26 15.11 42.74 31.40
C ALA A 26 14.70 41.66 30.38
N VAL A 27 15.57 40.67 30.13
CA VAL A 27 15.25 39.53 29.26
C VAL A 27 14.11 38.70 29.85
N LEU A 28 14.14 38.38 31.15
CA LEU A 28 13.07 37.63 31.80
C LEU A 28 11.73 38.38 31.77
N LEU A 29 11.75 39.69 32.00
CA LEU A 29 10.54 40.53 31.90
C LEU A 29 10.03 40.57 30.46
N ALA A 30 10.91 40.73 29.47
CA ALA A 30 10.54 40.72 28.06
C ALA A 30 9.93 39.37 27.65
N SER A 31 10.53 38.25 28.07
CA SER A 31 9.99 36.90 27.85
C SER A 31 8.63 36.71 28.53
N ALA A 32 8.48 37.13 29.80
CA ALA A 32 7.22 37.04 30.51
C ALA A 32 6.11 37.84 29.81
N LEU A 33 6.41 39.04 29.33
CA LEU A 33 5.47 39.86 28.56
C LEU A 33 5.14 39.22 27.20
N ALA A 34 6.14 38.70 26.49
CA ALA A 34 5.95 38.04 25.21
C ALA A 34 5.06 36.79 25.33
N GLU A 35 5.26 35.97 26.37
CA GLU A 35 4.54 34.71 26.58
C GLU A 35 3.15 34.87 27.19
N ASN A 36 2.93 35.90 28.03
CA ASN A 36 1.67 36.04 28.78
C ASN A 36 0.77 37.17 28.29
N VAL A 37 1.34 38.25 27.74
CA VAL A 37 0.57 39.44 27.32
C VAL A 37 0.47 39.49 25.79
N PHE A 38 1.59 39.37 25.10
CA PHE A 38 1.70 39.51 23.64
C PHE A 38 1.69 38.19 22.88
N ALA A 39 1.28 37.10 23.55
CA ALA A 39 1.21 35.79 22.92
C ALA A 39 0.30 35.82 21.68
N PRO A 40 0.73 35.25 20.53
CA PRO A 40 -0.02 35.32 19.27
C PRO A 40 -1.49 34.89 19.40
N TRP A 41 -1.76 33.83 20.15
CA TRP A 41 -3.12 33.33 20.37
C TRP A 41 -4.03 34.35 21.06
N ARG A 42 -3.51 35.16 22.00
CA ARG A 42 -4.28 36.20 22.71
C ARG A 42 -4.68 37.33 21.79
N ILE A 43 -3.76 37.72 20.90
CA ILE A 43 -3.99 38.78 19.92
C ILE A 43 -5.04 38.33 18.91
N ILE A 44 -4.93 37.11 18.39
CA ILE A 44 -5.90 36.52 17.45
C ILE A 44 -7.30 36.49 18.08
N ARG A 45 -7.44 35.93 19.28
CA ARG A 45 -8.73 35.87 19.97
C ARG A 45 -9.30 37.24 20.33
N GLY A 46 -8.45 38.19 20.72
CA GLY A 46 -8.85 39.57 20.98
C GLY A 46 -9.42 40.26 19.73
N ARG A 47 -8.80 40.05 18.56
CA ARG A 47 -9.31 40.54 17.28
C ARG A 47 -10.63 39.87 16.91
N TYR A 48 -10.74 38.56 17.09
CA TYR A 48 -11.99 37.84 16.86
C TYR A 48 -13.13 38.36 17.73
N ALA A 49 -12.88 38.69 19.00
CA ALA A 49 -13.88 39.29 19.88
C ALA A 49 -14.47 40.59 19.29
N GLY A 50 -13.62 41.42 18.67
CA GLY A 50 -14.05 42.63 17.96
C GLY A 50 -14.94 42.30 16.75
N ILE A 51 -14.49 41.38 15.89
CA ILE A 51 -15.25 40.93 14.72
C ILE A 51 -16.62 40.35 15.13
N LEU A 52 -16.64 39.54 16.19
CA LEU A 52 -17.85 38.93 16.72
C LEU A 52 -18.82 39.98 17.26
N ALA A 53 -18.34 41.04 17.90
CA ALA A 53 -19.15 42.15 18.36
C ALA A 53 -19.73 42.97 17.18
N GLU A 54 -18.94 43.22 16.14
CA GLU A 54 -19.40 43.91 14.93
C GLU A 54 -20.47 43.11 14.18
N LYS A 55 -20.35 41.78 14.15
CA LYS A 55 -21.28 40.87 13.46
C LYS A 55 -22.42 40.36 14.35
N ALA A 56 -22.57 40.88 15.57
CA ALA A 56 -23.65 40.52 16.49
C ALA A 56 -24.98 41.19 16.09
N GLY A 57 -25.53 40.83 14.93
CA GLY A 57 -26.76 41.43 14.38
C GLY A 57 -28.08 40.93 14.99
N ASP A 58 -28.05 39.86 15.78
CA ASP A 58 -29.23 39.25 16.42
C ASP A 58 -28.99 38.96 17.92
N ALA A 59 -30.05 38.58 18.63
CA ALA A 59 -29.99 38.31 20.07
C ALA A 59 -29.01 37.17 20.41
N ARG A 60 -28.91 36.17 19.53
CA ARG A 60 -27.97 35.05 19.66
C ARG A 60 -26.53 35.52 19.49
N GLY A 61 -26.25 36.33 18.48
CA GLY A 61 -24.94 36.89 18.23
C GLY A 61 -24.46 37.82 19.33
N ALA A 62 -25.36 38.63 19.89
CA ALA A 62 -25.07 39.47 21.05
C ALA A 62 -24.77 38.64 22.30
N ALA A 63 -25.45 37.50 22.49
CA ALA A 63 -25.14 36.57 23.58
C ALA A 63 -23.77 35.91 23.41
N LEU A 64 -23.44 35.45 22.19
CA LEU A 64 -22.14 34.86 21.88
C LEU A 64 -20.99 35.86 22.09
N ALA A 65 -21.16 37.11 21.66
CA ALA A 65 -20.17 38.17 21.88
C ALA A 65 -19.93 38.43 23.37
N ARG A 66 -20.98 38.46 24.20
CA ARG A 66 -20.87 38.64 25.66
C ARG A 66 -20.22 37.46 26.37
N GLN A 67 -20.42 36.25 25.88
CA GLN A 67 -19.89 35.02 26.47
C GLN A 67 -18.48 34.68 25.98
N PHE A 68 -17.96 35.38 24.97
CA PHE A 68 -16.66 35.10 24.42
C PHE A 68 -15.54 35.45 25.41
N GLU A 69 -14.71 34.46 25.73
CA GLU A 69 -13.55 34.64 26.61
C GLU A 69 -12.23 34.54 25.85
N ASN A 70 -11.33 35.50 26.09
CA ASN A 70 -9.97 35.49 25.57
C ASN A 70 -9.05 34.58 26.42
N ARG A 71 -9.30 33.27 26.32
CA ARG A 71 -8.55 32.20 26.98
C ARG A 71 -8.15 31.10 26.00
N ILE A 72 -7.19 30.28 26.38
CA ILE A 72 -6.88 29.04 25.64
C ILE A 72 -8.09 28.11 25.77
N VAL A 73 -8.51 27.56 24.64
CA VAL A 73 -9.54 26.52 24.57
C VAL A 73 -8.83 25.21 24.24
N GLN A 74 -9.00 24.21 25.11
CA GLN A 74 -8.35 22.92 24.98
C GLN A 74 -9.38 21.79 25.07
N ASN A 75 -9.50 21.04 23.98
CA ASN A 75 -10.27 19.81 23.93
C ASN A 75 -9.33 18.66 24.29
N VAL A 76 -9.64 17.96 25.38
CA VAL A 76 -8.91 16.76 25.82
C VAL A 76 -9.74 15.56 25.41
N LEU A 77 -9.19 14.72 24.52
CA LEU A 77 -9.91 13.63 23.87
C LEU A 77 -9.19 12.29 24.15
N PRO A 78 -9.33 11.71 25.35
CA PRO A 78 -8.58 10.51 25.76
C PRO A 78 -8.88 9.30 24.86
N GLU A 79 -10.13 9.14 24.44
CA GLU A 79 -10.60 8.07 23.55
C GLU A 79 -9.93 8.11 22.16
N LEU A 80 -9.45 9.28 21.75
CA LEU A 80 -8.75 9.51 20.48
C LEU A 80 -7.23 9.72 20.69
N GLY A 81 -6.76 9.62 21.93
CA GLY A 81 -5.35 9.80 22.28
C GLY A 81 -4.78 11.18 21.97
N THR A 82 -5.61 12.23 21.89
CA THR A 82 -5.17 13.56 21.46
C THR A 82 -5.62 14.68 22.40
N VAL A 83 -4.89 15.81 22.34
CA VAL A 83 -5.23 17.08 22.96
C VAL A 83 -5.16 18.14 21.88
N ASP A 84 -6.24 18.90 21.72
CA ASP A 84 -6.40 19.84 20.61
C ASP A 84 -6.72 21.25 21.13
N ARG A 85 -5.98 22.24 20.64
CA ARG A 85 -6.11 23.66 20.95
C ARG A 85 -6.34 24.50 19.70
N CYS A 86 -6.62 23.90 18.54
CA CYS A 86 -6.72 24.60 17.27
C CYS A 86 -7.78 25.70 17.30
N ILE A 87 -8.93 25.45 17.94
CA ILE A 87 -10.01 26.43 18.14
C ILE A 87 -9.65 27.59 19.08
N THR A 88 -8.48 27.55 19.71
CA THR A 88 -7.90 28.74 20.36
C THR A 88 -7.64 29.83 19.32
N CYS A 89 -6.94 29.48 18.24
CA CYS A 89 -6.59 30.40 17.15
C CYS A 89 -7.64 30.44 16.03
N HIS A 90 -8.48 29.40 15.91
CA HIS A 90 -9.60 29.32 14.98
C HIS A 90 -10.97 29.43 15.69
N PRO A 91 -11.26 30.53 16.41
CA PRO A 91 -12.47 30.64 17.22
C PRO A 91 -13.77 30.81 16.41
N GLY A 92 -13.68 31.08 15.10
CA GLY A 92 -14.85 31.27 14.23
C GLY A 92 -15.23 30.03 13.41
N VAL A 93 -14.57 28.89 13.65
CA VAL A 93 -14.65 27.71 12.78
C VAL A 93 -16.07 27.12 12.71
N ASP A 94 -16.86 27.25 13.77
CA ASP A 94 -18.24 26.77 13.90
C ASP A 94 -19.29 27.88 13.73
N ASP A 95 -18.86 29.11 13.40
CA ASP A 95 -19.74 30.27 13.31
C ASP A 95 -20.05 30.65 11.85
N PRO A 96 -21.28 30.41 11.35
CA PRO A 96 -21.64 30.68 9.96
C PRO A 96 -21.53 32.17 9.57
N ARG A 97 -21.47 33.09 10.54
CA ARG A 97 -21.27 34.53 10.30
C ARG A 97 -19.85 34.87 9.86
N MET A 98 -18.91 33.92 9.99
CA MET A 98 -17.49 34.10 9.73
C MET A 98 -17.05 33.57 8.36
N THR A 99 -17.98 33.15 7.50
CA THR A 99 -17.69 32.59 6.16
C THR A 99 -16.92 33.57 5.25
N ASP A 100 -17.14 34.88 5.41
CA ASP A 100 -16.49 35.96 4.65
C ASP A 100 -15.14 36.43 5.25
N GLN A 101 -14.76 35.93 6.43
CA GLN A 101 -13.57 36.39 7.12
C GLN A 101 -12.28 35.77 6.55
N PRO A 102 -11.11 36.41 6.72
CA PRO A 102 -9.83 35.79 6.41
C PRO A 102 -9.47 34.71 7.45
N GLN A 103 -8.54 33.81 7.09
CA GLN A 103 -7.91 32.94 8.08
C GLN A 103 -7.17 33.78 9.14
N PRO A 104 -7.19 33.40 10.43
CA PRO A 104 -7.73 32.15 10.98
C PRO A 104 -9.21 32.23 11.45
N TYR A 105 -9.92 33.33 11.18
CA TYR A 105 -11.27 33.57 11.70
C TYR A 105 -12.38 32.91 10.89
N ARG A 106 -12.06 32.46 9.67
CA ARG A 106 -13.03 31.92 8.72
C ARG A 106 -13.76 30.69 9.28
N ALA A 107 -15.05 30.61 9.00
CA ALA A 107 -15.85 29.42 9.27
C ALA A 107 -15.34 28.19 8.49
N HIS A 108 -15.58 26.99 9.03
CA HIS A 108 -15.28 25.75 8.33
C HIS A 108 -16.05 25.66 7.01
N SER A 109 -15.44 25.04 6.00
CA SER A 109 -16.14 24.73 4.75
C SER A 109 -17.13 23.58 4.95
N GLY A 110 -18.24 23.58 4.22
CA GLY A 110 -19.25 22.52 4.32
C GLY A 110 -19.91 22.42 5.69
N ASP A 111 -20.52 21.28 5.97
CA ASP A 111 -21.31 21.00 7.18
C ASP A 111 -20.62 20.00 8.14
N TYR A 112 -19.35 19.68 7.92
CA TYR A 112 -18.66 18.60 8.64
C TYR A 112 -18.74 18.73 10.16
N LEU A 113 -18.58 19.94 10.71
CA LEU A 113 -18.60 20.18 12.15
C LEU A 113 -19.98 20.00 12.80
N ILE A 114 -21.06 20.01 12.02
CA ILE A 114 -22.40 19.64 12.50
C ILE A 114 -22.41 18.17 12.95
N HIS A 115 -21.68 17.32 12.23
CA HIS A 115 -21.56 15.89 12.50
C HIS A 115 -20.28 15.54 13.28
N HIS A 116 -19.26 16.41 13.22
CA HIS A 116 -17.94 16.23 13.82
C HIS A 116 -17.57 17.42 14.71
N PRO A 117 -18.29 17.66 15.83
CA PRO A 117 -17.97 18.77 16.71
C PRO A 117 -16.53 18.64 17.24
N PRO A 118 -15.72 19.73 17.22
CA PRO A 118 -14.33 19.69 17.68
C PRO A 118 -14.17 19.22 19.13
N GLU A 119 -15.19 19.39 19.96
CA GLU A 119 -15.22 18.93 21.36
C GLU A 119 -15.27 17.40 21.49
N LYS A 120 -15.67 16.71 20.43
CA LYS A 120 -15.72 15.24 20.37
C LYS A 120 -14.60 14.66 19.51
N PHE A 121 -14.27 15.29 18.38
CA PHE A 121 -13.32 14.72 17.41
C PHE A 121 -11.95 15.41 17.42
N GLY A 122 -11.89 16.69 17.81
CA GLY A 122 -10.69 17.51 17.65
C GLY A 122 -10.38 17.81 16.19
N CYS A 123 -9.52 18.80 15.94
CA CYS A 123 -9.12 19.20 14.60
C CYS A 123 -8.00 18.31 14.06
N THR A 124 -7.08 17.89 14.93
CA THR A 124 -5.90 17.07 14.60
C THR A 124 -6.24 15.65 14.13
N VAL A 125 -7.42 15.12 14.45
CA VAL A 125 -7.87 13.83 13.91
C VAL A 125 -8.13 13.92 12.41
N CYS A 126 -8.63 15.07 11.95
CA CYS A 126 -8.88 15.33 10.53
C CYS A 126 -7.63 15.90 9.82
N HIS A 127 -6.96 16.86 10.45
CA HIS A 127 -5.90 17.64 9.80
C HIS A 127 -4.48 17.21 10.16
N ARG A 128 -4.27 16.33 11.15
CA ARG A 128 -2.96 16.06 11.79
C ARG A 128 -2.35 17.34 12.40
N GLY A 129 -1.04 17.34 12.62
CA GLY A 129 -0.32 18.44 13.27
C GLY A 129 -0.24 18.31 14.79
N GLN A 130 0.30 19.34 15.43
CA GLN A 130 0.49 19.38 16.87
C GLN A 130 -0.66 20.11 17.58
N GLY A 131 -1.61 19.34 18.11
CA GLY A 131 -2.80 19.90 18.77
C GLY A 131 -2.54 20.70 20.04
N ARG A 132 -1.40 20.52 20.72
CA ARG A 132 -1.02 21.29 21.92
C ARG A 132 -0.37 22.63 21.60
N ALA A 133 -0.03 22.88 20.35
CA ALA A 133 0.64 24.11 19.93
C ALA A 133 -0.24 25.34 20.16
N LEU A 134 0.40 26.48 20.44
CA LEU A 134 -0.25 27.79 20.55
C LEU A 134 0.21 28.77 19.48
N THR A 135 1.07 28.29 18.57
CA THR A 135 1.56 29.01 17.40
C THR A 135 1.32 28.16 16.16
N PHE A 136 1.09 28.82 15.01
CA PHE A 136 0.89 28.10 13.76
C PHE A 136 2.14 27.33 13.34
N GLU A 137 3.33 27.87 13.61
CA GLU A 137 4.59 27.22 13.26
C GLU A 137 4.77 25.87 13.96
N GLU A 138 4.48 25.82 15.26
CA GLU A 138 4.52 24.57 16.02
C GLU A 138 3.38 23.63 15.62
N ALA A 139 2.18 24.17 15.36
CA ALA A 139 1.02 23.37 14.96
C ALA A 139 1.25 22.61 13.64
N LYS A 140 1.99 23.19 12.70
CA LYS A 140 2.40 22.53 11.45
C LYS A 140 3.24 21.27 11.69
N ALA A 141 4.00 21.21 12.78
CA ALA A 141 4.76 20.02 13.17
C ALA A 141 5.74 19.49 12.07
N VAL A 142 6.34 20.37 11.27
CA VAL A 142 7.29 20.00 10.20
C VAL A 142 8.74 19.80 10.72
N GLY A 143 9.03 20.25 11.95
CA GLY A 143 10.35 20.14 12.59
C GLY A 143 10.74 18.74 13.08
N HIS A 144 11.97 18.62 13.61
CA HIS A 144 12.62 17.34 13.94
C HIS A 144 11.96 16.47 15.04
N HIS A 145 10.98 16.99 15.78
CA HIS A 145 10.44 16.32 16.98
C HIS A 145 9.00 15.80 16.82
N TRP A 146 8.41 15.92 15.64
CA TRP A 146 7.01 15.56 15.42
C TRP A 146 6.84 14.51 14.33
N ASP A 147 6.03 13.50 14.65
CA ASP A 147 5.83 12.33 13.81
C ASP A 147 4.80 12.57 12.68
N TYR A 148 3.85 13.49 12.90
CA TYR A 148 2.71 13.73 12.01
C TYR A 148 2.48 15.23 11.77
N PRO A 149 3.14 15.83 10.75
CA PRO A 149 2.88 17.22 10.38
C PRO A 149 1.43 17.43 9.96
N LEU A 150 0.99 18.69 10.01
CA LEU A 150 -0.29 19.12 9.48
C LEU A 150 -0.39 18.71 8.00
N LEU A 151 -1.50 18.08 7.62
CA LEU A 151 -1.74 17.67 6.25
C LEU A 151 -1.92 18.89 5.34
N PRO A 152 -1.27 18.91 4.17
CA PRO A 152 -1.67 19.76 3.07
C PRO A 152 -3.18 19.59 2.76
N PRO A 153 -3.89 20.66 2.35
CA PRO A 153 -5.33 20.61 2.10
C PRO A 153 -5.77 19.46 1.19
N GLU A 154 -5.02 19.20 0.12
CA GLU A 154 -5.27 18.13 -0.85
C GLU A 154 -5.23 16.71 -0.24
N TYR A 155 -4.60 16.55 0.93
CA TYR A 155 -4.49 15.26 1.62
C TYR A 155 -5.42 15.10 2.82
N THR A 156 -6.18 16.14 3.18
CA THR A 156 -7.01 16.15 4.40
C THR A 156 -8.10 15.07 4.39
N GLN A 157 -8.64 14.75 3.20
CA GLN A 157 -9.67 13.71 3.05
C GLN A 157 -9.18 12.30 3.43
N SER A 158 -7.88 12.09 3.62
CA SER A 158 -7.33 10.81 4.07
C SER A 158 -7.86 10.40 5.44
N SER A 159 -8.21 11.36 6.28
CA SER A 159 -8.73 11.12 7.62
C SER A 159 -10.17 10.59 7.61
N CYS A 160 -10.93 10.76 6.53
CA CYS A 160 -12.28 10.19 6.41
C CYS A 160 -12.25 8.66 6.54
N GLY A 161 -11.23 8.01 5.96
CA GLY A 161 -11.07 6.55 5.97
C GLY A 161 -10.81 5.93 7.34
N LEU A 162 -10.52 6.75 8.36
CA LEU A 162 -10.40 6.30 9.75
C LEU A 162 -11.74 5.76 10.29
N CYS A 163 -12.84 6.45 9.94
CA CYS A 163 -14.15 6.22 10.52
C CYS A 163 -15.21 5.81 9.50
N HIS A 164 -14.99 6.08 8.21
CA HIS A 164 -15.94 5.84 7.13
C HIS A 164 -15.35 4.93 6.04
N THR A 165 -16.23 4.32 5.26
CA THR A 165 -15.86 3.62 4.01
C THR A 165 -15.83 4.60 2.84
N GLY A 166 -15.04 4.35 1.79
CA GLY A 166 -14.98 5.26 0.64
C GLY A 166 -16.35 5.54 0.01
N PRO A 167 -17.18 4.51 -0.29
CA PRO A 167 -18.50 4.72 -0.88
C PRO A 167 -19.44 5.60 -0.04
N GLU A 168 -19.28 5.62 1.29
CA GLU A 168 -20.11 6.43 2.19
C GLU A 168 -19.82 7.93 2.05
N VAL A 169 -18.54 8.28 1.84
CA VAL A 169 -18.07 9.68 1.85
C VAL A 169 -17.82 10.25 0.46
N GLU A 170 -17.95 9.46 -0.60
CA GLU A 170 -17.65 9.87 -1.98
C GLU A 170 -18.37 11.14 -2.42
N HIS A 171 -19.60 11.37 -1.96
CA HIS A 171 -20.37 12.58 -2.27
C HIS A 171 -20.61 13.46 -1.04
N ARG A 172 -19.77 13.30 -0.02
CA ARG A 172 -19.86 13.98 1.28
C ARG A 172 -18.49 14.45 1.77
N GLY A 173 -17.65 14.92 0.84
CA GLY A 173 -16.34 15.51 1.16
C GLY A 173 -15.17 14.54 1.26
N GLY A 174 -15.37 13.27 0.91
CA GLY A 174 -14.33 12.23 0.84
C GLY A 174 -14.11 11.69 -0.58
N GLU A 175 -14.47 12.45 -1.61
CA GLU A 175 -14.36 12.06 -3.02
C GLU A 175 -12.95 11.62 -3.43
N VAL A 176 -11.91 12.32 -2.94
CA VAL A 176 -10.50 12.01 -3.25
C VAL A 176 -10.07 10.71 -2.56
N TYR A 177 -10.55 10.49 -1.34
CA TYR A 177 -10.31 9.24 -0.62
C TYR A 177 -11.00 8.05 -1.29
N ALA A 178 -12.28 8.19 -1.65
CA ALA A 178 -13.05 7.16 -2.34
C ALA A 178 -12.44 6.82 -3.72
N LEU A 179 -11.98 7.83 -4.46
CA LEU A 179 -11.26 7.63 -5.72
C LEU A 179 -9.96 6.84 -5.49
N GLY A 180 -9.17 7.21 -4.47
CA GLY A 180 -7.93 6.51 -4.14
C GLY A 180 -8.14 5.04 -3.78
N GLU A 181 -9.19 4.74 -3.02
CA GLU A 181 -9.58 3.37 -2.67
C GLU A 181 -9.91 2.54 -3.93
N ARG A 182 -10.66 3.09 -4.87
CA ARG A 182 -10.97 2.42 -6.14
C ARG A 182 -9.72 2.21 -6.99
N LEU A 183 -8.91 3.26 -7.18
CA LEU A 183 -7.67 3.20 -7.95
C LEU A 183 -6.72 2.13 -7.40
N PHE A 184 -6.68 1.94 -6.08
CA PHE A 184 -5.87 0.89 -5.47
C PHE A 184 -6.27 -0.53 -5.94
N GLY A 185 -7.57 -0.75 -6.17
CA GLY A 185 -8.09 -1.98 -6.77
C GLY A 185 -7.82 -2.05 -8.27
N GLU A 186 -8.18 -1.00 -9.01
CA GLU A 186 -8.11 -0.93 -10.48
C GLU A 186 -6.68 -1.00 -11.02
N LYS A 187 -5.71 -0.37 -10.32
CA LYS A 187 -4.28 -0.43 -10.67
C LYS A 187 -3.63 -1.73 -10.20
N GLY A 188 -4.39 -2.67 -9.62
CA GLY A 188 -3.90 -3.99 -9.22
C GLY A 188 -2.89 -3.97 -8.08
N CYS A 189 -2.91 -2.96 -7.21
CA CYS A 189 -1.91 -2.81 -6.14
C CYS A 189 -1.85 -4.04 -5.23
N ARG A 190 -2.99 -4.72 -5.03
CA ARG A 190 -3.12 -5.96 -4.24
C ARG A 190 -2.42 -7.17 -4.86
N ALA A 191 -2.05 -7.14 -6.13
CA ALA A 191 -1.26 -8.20 -6.74
C ALA A 191 0.17 -8.24 -6.19
N CYS A 192 0.70 -7.09 -5.75
CA CYS A 192 2.03 -7.02 -5.14
C CYS A 192 1.96 -6.81 -3.63
N HIS A 193 1.06 -5.95 -3.16
CA HIS A 193 0.97 -5.53 -1.77
C HIS A 193 -0.13 -6.25 -1.00
N ARG A 194 0.14 -6.53 0.27
CA ARG A 194 -0.87 -7.02 1.22
C ARG A 194 -1.52 -5.85 1.96
N LEU A 195 -2.83 -5.92 2.14
CA LEU A 195 -3.59 -5.01 2.99
C LEU A 195 -4.70 -5.79 3.70
N SER A 196 -4.78 -5.63 5.02
CA SER A 196 -5.68 -6.37 5.91
C SER A 196 -5.54 -7.88 5.77
N GLY A 197 -4.29 -8.35 5.69
CA GLY A 197 -3.99 -9.77 5.55
C GLY A 197 -4.31 -10.38 4.18
N ARG A 198 -4.68 -9.57 3.18
CA ARG A 198 -5.03 -10.04 1.82
C ARG A 198 -4.21 -9.35 0.74
N GLY A 199 -3.64 -10.12 -0.18
CA GLY A 199 -2.86 -9.63 -1.32
C GLY A 199 -1.57 -10.39 -1.56
N GLY A 200 -0.75 -9.87 -2.47
CA GLY A 200 0.54 -10.44 -2.82
C GLY A 200 1.61 -10.22 -1.76
N SER A 201 2.71 -10.95 -1.89
CA SER A 201 3.88 -10.86 -1.01
C SER A 201 5.13 -10.30 -1.70
N LEU A 202 4.98 -9.78 -2.93
CA LEU A 202 6.11 -9.21 -3.68
C LEU A 202 6.51 -7.84 -3.14
N GLY A 203 5.52 -7.03 -2.73
CA GLY A 203 5.69 -5.78 -2.02
C GLY A 203 5.46 -5.93 -0.51
N PRO A 204 5.89 -4.94 0.29
CA PRO A 204 5.60 -4.92 1.72
C PRO A 204 4.10 -4.79 1.99
N ALA A 205 3.67 -5.26 3.17
CA ALA A 205 2.34 -4.98 3.67
C ALA A 205 2.14 -3.46 3.87
N LEU A 206 0.94 -2.97 3.56
CA LEU A 206 0.59 -1.56 3.61
C LEU A 206 -0.24 -1.19 4.83
N ASP A 207 -0.56 -2.17 5.68
CA ASP A 207 -1.20 -1.94 6.98
C ASP A 207 -0.40 -0.93 7.79
N GLY A 208 -1.03 0.19 8.18
CA GLY A 208 -0.39 1.24 8.97
C GLY A 208 0.57 2.15 8.21
N VAL A 209 0.67 2.06 6.86
CA VAL A 209 1.58 2.92 6.07
C VAL A 209 1.31 4.41 6.29
N GLY A 210 0.05 4.79 6.53
CA GLY A 210 -0.37 6.17 6.79
C GLY A 210 0.17 6.74 8.10
N MET A 211 0.70 5.91 8.99
CA MET A 211 1.30 6.31 10.27
C MET A 211 2.82 6.15 10.31
N LYS A 212 3.48 5.85 9.19
CA LYS A 212 4.94 5.84 9.15
C LYS A 212 5.51 7.23 9.41
N VAL A 213 6.57 7.27 10.20
CA VAL A 213 7.29 8.51 10.51
C VAL A 213 8.49 8.67 9.59
N ARG A 214 9.00 9.90 9.47
CA ARG A 214 10.12 10.24 8.58
C ARG A 214 11.33 9.29 8.73
N GLY A 215 11.65 8.91 9.97
CA GLY A 215 12.78 8.02 10.27
C GLY A 215 12.61 6.58 9.79
N GLN A 216 11.41 6.16 9.40
CA GLN A 216 11.11 4.82 8.89
C GLN A 216 11.12 4.73 7.35
N LEU A 217 11.43 5.84 6.67
CA LEU A 217 11.34 5.96 5.22
C LEU A 217 12.67 6.41 4.62
N PRO A 218 13.08 5.87 3.46
CA PRO A 218 14.24 6.37 2.74
C PRO A 218 13.92 7.73 2.14
N MET A 219 14.41 8.80 2.77
CA MET A 219 14.16 10.18 2.33
C MET A 219 15.22 10.71 1.36
N ALA A 220 16.34 10.00 1.16
CA ALA A 220 17.46 10.48 0.35
C ALA A 220 17.11 10.75 -1.12
N GLY A 221 16.11 10.03 -1.66
CA GLY A 221 15.63 10.21 -3.02
C GLY A 221 14.45 11.16 -3.18
N VAL A 222 13.95 11.77 -2.09
CA VAL A 222 12.82 12.73 -2.10
C VAL A 222 13.35 14.12 -2.39
N SER A 223 12.72 14.82 -3.35
CA SER A 223 13.14 16.17 -3.75
C SER A 223 12.37 17.28 -3.02
N GLY A 224 11.12 17.02 -2.65
CA GLY A 224 10.26 17.95 -1.91
C GLY A 224 10.51 17.94 -0.40
N GLU A 225 9.52 18.39 0.37
CA GLU A 225 9.59 18.32 1.82
C GLU A 225 9.71 16.86 2.30
N HIS A 226 10.56 16.59 3.29
CA HIS A 226 10.77 15.23 3.81
C HIS A 226 9.63 14.78 4.74
N THR A 227 8.42 14.68 4.19
CA THR A 227 7.19 14.27 4.86
C THR A 227 6.67 12.96 4.27
N LEU A 228 5.83 12.24 5.02
CA LEU A 228 5.19 11.01 4.53
C LEU A 228 4.33 11.24 3.27
N PRO A 229 3.46 12.27 3.19
CA PRO A 229 2.67 12.53 1.98
C PRO A 229 3.56 12.76 0.74
N GLN A 230 4.61 13.56 0.87
CA GLN A 230 5.53 13.83 -0.23
C GLN A 230 6.30 12.57 -0.65
N TRP A 231 6.75 11.78 0.32
CA TRP A 231 7.42 10.51 0.06
C TRP A 231 6.51 9.55 -0.72
N LEU A 232 5.23 9.43 -0.33
CA LEU A 232 4.25 8.58 -1.01
C LEU A 232 4.02 9.06 -2.46
N ALA A 233 3.79 10.35 -2.65
CA ALA A 233 3.54 10.93 -3.96
C ALA A 233 4.73 10.72 -4.91
N GLU A 234 5.95 11.02 -4.46
CA GLU A 234 7.16 10.83 -5.25
C GLU A 234 7.50 9.35 -5.47
N HIS A 235 7.18 8.48 -4.51
CA HIS A 235 7.35 7.05 -4.66
C HIS A 235 6.41 6.48 -5.72
N PHE A 236 5.16 6.95 -5.82
CA PHE A 236 4.29 6.56 -6.92
C PHE A 236 4.81 7.04 -8.28
N ASP A 237 5.36 8.25 -8.36
CA ASP A 237 5.92 8.77 -9.62
C ASP A 237 7.20 8.03 -10.05
N SER A 238 8.08 7.72 -9.10
CA SER A 238 9.38 7.10 -9.38
C SER A 238 9.86 6.21 -8.23
N PRO A 239 9.33 4.98 -8.10
CA PRO A 239 9.63 4.10 -6.98
C PRO A 239 11.13 3.84 -6.80
N GLN A 240 11.86 3.62 -7.90
CA GLN A 240 13.30 3.29 -7.89
C GLN A 240 14.18 4.47 -7.47
N ARG A 241 13.70 5.71 -7.65
CA ARG A 241 14.43 6.91 -7.24
C ARG A 241 14.34 7.09 -5.73
N VAL A 242 13.14 6.93 -5.17
CA VAL A 242 12.89 7.09 -3.74
C VAL A 242 13.38 5.86 -2.95
N VAL A 243 13.22 4.66 -3.53
CA VAL A 243 13.64 3.37 -2.97
C VAL A 243 14.55 2.67 -3.99
N PRO A 244 15.88 2.84 -3.90
CA PRO A 244 16.82 2.18 -4.78
C PRO A 244 16.62 0.66 -4.82
N GLY A 245 16.55 0.08 -6.02
CA GLY A 245 16.32 -1.36 -6.22
C GLY A 245 14.85 -1.81 -6.04
N SER A 246 13.90 -0.89 -5.90
CA SER A 246 12.48 -1.23 -5.79
C SER A 246 11.97 -2.02 -7.00
N LEU A 247 11.28 -3.12 -6.71
CA LEU A 247 10.54 -3.93 -7.69
C LEU A 247 9.15 -3.37 -8.01
N MET A 248 8.73 -2.27 -7.37
CA MET A 248 7.47 -1.62 -7.68
C MET A 248 7.59 -0.86 -9.00
N LYS A 249 6.74 -1.18 -9.97
CA LYS A 249 6.67 -0.41 -11.21
C LYS A 249 5.96 0.93 -10.99
N PRO A 250 6.35 1.99 -11.71
CA PRO A 250 5.54 3.20 -11.79
C PRO A 250 4.13 2.85 -12.30
N PRO A 251 3.06 3.13 -11.55
CA PRO A 251 1.69 2.81 -11.94
C PRO A 251 1.12 3.74 -13.03
N GLN A 252 1.91 4.69 -13.56
CA GLN A 252 1.54 5.64 -14.62
C GLN A 252 0.26 6.41 -14.28
N LEU A 253 0.37 7.30 -13.30
CA LEU A 253 -0.76 8.04 -12.74
C LEU A 253 -0.81 9.47 -13.28
N SER A 254 -2.02 10.01 -13.45
CA SER A 254 -2.22 11.45 -13.50
C SER A 254 -1.89 12.09 -12.15
N ARG A 255 -1.75 13.42 -12.12
CA ARG A 255 -1.54 14.16 -10.86
C ARG A 255 -2.69 13.95 -9.87
N GLU A 256 -3.92 13.92 -10.37
CA GLU A 256 -5.13 13.69 -9.58
C GLU A 256 -5.16 12.26 -9.04
N GLU A 257 -4.84 11.26 -9.88
CA GLU A 257 -4.77 9.85 -9.46
C GLU A 257 -3.67 9.62 -8.41
N ASN A 258 -2.50 10.24 -8.57
CA ASN A 258 -1.42 10.16 -7.57
C ASN A 258 -1.86 10.80 -6.24
N THR A 259 -2.50 11.97 -6.30
CA THR A 259 -3.04 12.63 -5.09
C THR A 259 -4.05 11.72 -4.40
N ALA A 260 -4.98 11.13 -5.14
CA ALA A 260 -6.00 10.22 -4.61
C ALA A 260 -5.40 8.95 -3.99
N LEU A 261 -4.43 8.31 -4.66
CA LEU A 261 -3.73 7.15 -4.09
C LEU A 261 -2.91 7.51 -2.85
N THR A 262 -2.27 8.68 -2.83
CA THR A 262 -1.58 9.20 -1.65
C THR A 262 -2.55 9.43 -0.49
N VAL A 263 -3.73 10.01 -0.76
CA VAL A 263 -4.83 10.15 0.22
C VAL A 263 -5.25 8.80 0.78
N TYR A 264 -5.46 7.81 -0.08
CA TYR A 264 -5.83 6.47 0.35
C TYR A 264 -4.74 5.83 1.22
N MET A 265 -3.47 5.92 0.84
CA MET A 265 -2.35 5.41 1.66
C MET A 265 -2.27 6.10 3.03
N LEU A 266 -2.48 7.41 3.09
CA LEU A 266 -2.48 8.18 4.34
C LEU A 266 -3.66 7.81 5.25
N SER A 267 -4.75 7.26 4.70
CA SER A 267 -5.89 6.78 5.49
C SER A 267 -5.59 5.47 6.25
N LEU A 268 -4.60 4.69 5.79
CA LEU A 268 -4.25 3.39 6.34
C LEU A 268 -3.43 3.54 7.64
N GLN A 269 -4.07 4.02 8.71
CA GLN A 269 -3.38 4.41 9.95
C GLN A 269 -3.36 3.35 11.07
N ASN A 270 -4.09 2.24 10.93
CA ASN A 270 -4.21 1.19 11.95
C ASN A 270 -4.40 1.74 13.39
N ARG A 271 -5.30 2.72 13.56
CA ARG A 271 -5.67 3.26 14.87
C ARG A 271 -6.76 2.41 15.50
N ASP A 272 -6.60 2.07 16.76
CA ASP A 272 -7.67 1.46 17.55
C ASP A 272 -8.65 2.54 17.99
N LEU A 273 -9.66 2.80 17.16
CA LEU A 273 -10.70 3.77 17.45
C LEU A 273 -11.88 3.09 18.15
N PRO A 274 -12.46 3.71 19.20
CA PRO A 274 -13.66 3.18 19.81
C PRO A 274 -14.80 3.09 18.80
N ARG A 275 -15.62 2.05 18.96
CA ARG A 275 -16.75 1.76 18.05
C ARG A 275 -17.72 2.93 17.88
N SER A 276 -17.82 3.81 18.86
CA SER A 276 -18.68 5.01 18.85
C SER A 276 -18.25 6.10 17.84
N TYR A 277 -17.04 6.04 17.30
CA TYR A 277 -16.54 6.96 16.28
C TYR A 277 -16.65 6.42 14.86
N LEU A 278 -16.95 5.13 14.70
CA LEU A 278 -17.03 4.48 13.40
C LEU A 278 -18.45 4.54 12.86
N SER A 279 -18.60 4.74 11.56
CA SER A 279 -19.90 4.65 10.89
C SER A 279 -20.43 3.21 10.91
N PRO A 280 -21.76 3.01 10.78
CA PRO A 280 -22.35 1.67 10.63
C PRO A 280 -21.72 0.87 9.49
N GLU A 281 -21.41 1.52 8.37
CA GLU A 281 -20.76 0.94 7.19
C GLU A 281 -19.33 0.50 7.52
N LYS A 282 -18.58 1.28 8.29
CA LYS A 282 -17.23 0.92 8.74
C LYS A 282 -17.24 -0.26 9.70
N HIS A 283 -18.22 -0.34 10.60
CA HIS A 283 -18.44 -1.54 11.43
C HIS A 283 -18.70 -2.78 10.59
N ARG A 284 -19.55 -2.64 9.56
CA ARG A 284 -19.86 -3.72 8.64
C ARG A 284 -18.63 -4.15 7.84
N GLU A 285 -17.80 -3.21 7.40
CA GLU A 285 -16.52 -3.50 6.74
C GLU A 285 -15.63 -4.39 7.62
N TYR A 286 -15.40 -4.01 8.89
CA TYR A 286 -14.62 -4.83 9.81
C TYR A 286 -15.23 -6.22 10.04
N TYR A 287 -16.56 -6.31 10.16
CA TYR A 287 -17.25 -7.58 10.31
C TYR A 287 -17.06 -8.50 9.09
N LEU A 288 -17.17 -7.95 7.88
CA LEU A 288 -17.01 -8.68 6.62
C LEU A 288 -15.54 -9.05 6.34
N ALA A 289 -14.60 -8.18 6.69
CA ALA A 289 -13.17 -8.48 6.59
C ALA A 289 -12.78 -9.68 7.45
N ALA A 290 -13.41 -9.83 8.63
CA ALA A 290 -13.24 -11.01 9.49
C ALA A 290 -13.98 -12.27 8.99
N ARG A 291 -14.91 -12.14 8.04
CA ARG A 291 -15.74 -13.24 7.50
C ARG A 291 -15.94 -13.10 5.98
N PRO A 292 -14.85 -13.22 5.19
CA PRO A 292 -14.95 -13.02 3.76
C PRO A 292 -15.82 -14.11 3.12
N ALA A 293 -16.86 -13.71 2.39
CA ALA A 293 -17.49 -14.59 1.42
C ALA A 293 -16.52 -14.74 0.23
N PRO A 294 -16.36 -15.95 -0.35
CA PRO A 294 -15.45 -16.14 -1.48
C PRO A 294 -15.93 -15.32 -2.67
N ALA A 295 -15.05 -14.46 -3.19
CA ALA A 295 -15.31 -13.73 -4.43
C ALA A 295 -15.34 -14.70 -5.62
N SER A 296 -15.96 -14.27 -6.74
CA SER A 296 -15.94 -15.05 -7.97
C SER A 296 -14.51 -15.20 -8.50
N GLY A 297 -14.23 -16.31 -9.20
CA GLY A 297 -12.90 -16.53 -9.79
C GLY A 297 -12.45 -15.42 -10.75
N GLU A 298 -13.40 -14.78 -11.44
CA GLU A 298 -13.14 -13.62 -12.30
C GLU A 298 -12.67 -12.39 -11.51
N ALA A 299 -13.37 -12.05 -10.42
CA ALA A 299 -12.99 -10.93 -9.58
C ALA A 299 -11.62 -11.16 -8.93
N LEU A 300 -11.35 -12.39 -8.48
CA LEU A 300 -10.04 -12.79 -7.95
C LEU A 300 -8.94 -12.68 -9.02
N PHE A 301 -9.21 -13.16 -10.24
CA PHE A 301 -8.24 -13.10 -11.33
C PHE A 301 -7.92 -11.65 -11.70
N SER A 302 -8.95 -10.82 -11.87
CA SER A 302 -8.79 -9.39 -12.18
C SER A 302 -7.93 -8.69 -11.12
N GLN A 303 -8.22 -8.92 -9.84
CA GLN A 303 -7.54 -8.24 -8.73
C GLN A 303 -6.09 -8.72 -8.48
N PHE A 304 -5.83 -10.02 -8.60
CA PHE A 304 -4.55 -10.60 -8.15
C PHE A 304 -3.66 -11.13 -9.27
N CYS A 305 -4.24 -11.56 -10.39
CA CYS A 305 -3.50 -12.28 -11.44
C CYS A 305 -3.27 -11.42 -12.68
N SER A 306 -4.26 -10.61 -13.08
CA SER A 306 -4.22 -9.82 -14.31
C SER A 306 -3.04 -8.85 -14.42
N PRO A 307 -2.50 -8.25 -13.34
CA PRO A 307 -1.35 -7.35 -13.47
C PRO A 307 -0.08 -8.02 -14.01
N CYS A 308 0.01 -9.34 -13.94
CA CYS A 308 1.10 -10.11 -14.54
C CYS A 308 0.63 -10.97 -15.73
N HIS A 309 -0.57 -11.53 -15.65
CA HIS A 309 -1.08 -12.48 -16.65
C HIS A 309 -1.99 -11.84 -17.70
N ASP A 310 -2.25 -10.55 -17.63
CA ASP A 310 -3.22 -9.84 -18.49
C ASP A 310 -4.59 -10.57 -18.45
N THR A 311 -5.18 -10.91 -19.61
CA THR A 311 -6.40 -11.73 -19.68
C THR A 311 -6.18 -13.19 -19.29
N GLY A 312 -4.92 -13.64 -19.27
CA GLY A 312 -4.48 -15.01 -19.09
C GLY A 312 -4.49 -15.85 -20.37
N GLU A 313 -5.04 -15.35 -21.47
CA GLU A 313 -5.23 -16.14 -22.69
C GLU A 313 -3.96 -16.24 -23.54
N ILE A 314 -3.08 -15.25 -23.40
CA ILE A 314 -1.78 -15.16 -24.08
C ILE A 314 -0.65 -15.08 -23.05
N GLY A 315 0.54 -15.52 -23.46
CA GLY A 315 1.73 -15.38 -22.63
C GLY A 315 2.42 -14.05 -22.92
N ILE A 316 2.92 -13.39 -21.88
CA ILE A 316 3.51 -12.05 -21.98
C ILE A 316 4.90 -12.06 -21.36
N TYR A 317 5.87 -11.46 -22.06
CA TYR A 317 7.19 -11.19 -21.50
C TYR A 317 7.22 -9.79 -20.88
N ASP A 318 7.45 -9.75 -19.57
CA ASP A 318 7.56 -8.52 -18.82
C ASP A 318 8.99 -7.98 -18.86
N LYS A 319 9.19 -6.85 -19.54
CA LYS A 319 10.53 -6.25 -19.69
C LYS A 319 11.10 -5.73 -18.37
N PHE A 320 10.26 -5.31 -17.43
CA PHE A 320 10.72 -4.74 -16.17
C PHE A 320 11.18 -5.85 -15.22
N TYR A 321 10.44 -6.94 -15.12
CA TYR A 321 10.84 -8.09 -14.31
C TYR A 321 11.80 -9.05 -15.03
N ALA A 322 12.03 -8.83 -16.33
CA ALA A 322 12.74 -9.76 -17.20
C ALA A 322 12.21 -11.20 -17.06
N ALA A 323 10.88 -11.34 -16.98
CA ALA A 323 10.21 -12.59 -16.64
C ALA A 323 9.01 -12.84 -17.54
N PHE A 324 8.77 -14.12 -17.86
CA PHE A 324 7.64 -14.53 -18.69
C PHE A 324 6.44 -14.97 -17.83
N ALA A 325 5.30 -14.32 -18.02
CA ALA A 325 4.02 -14.72 -17.47
C ALA A 325 3.27 -15.63 -18.48
N PRO A 326 3.01 -16.90 -18.15
CA PRO A 326 2.37 -17.83 -19.08
C PRO A 326 0.88 -17.55 -19.28
N ALA A 327 0.34 -18.03 -20.41
CA ALA A 327 -1.08 -18.07 -20.73
C ALA A 327 -1.83 -19.07 -19.81
N VAL A 328 -2.19 -18.64 -18.61
CA VAL A 328 -2.86 -19.45 -17.57
C VAL A 328 -4.34 -19.73 -17.85
N ARG A 329 -4.89 -19.14 -18.91
CA ARG A 329 -6.24 -19.34 -19.44
C ARG A 329 -6.22 -19.68 -20.93
N GLY A 330 -5.06 -20.00 -21.51
CA GLY A 330 -4.96 -20.37 -22.92
C GLY A 330 -5.74 -21.66 -23.24
N VAL A 331 -6.24 -21.77 -24.48
CA VAL A 331 -7.07 -22.90 -24.94
C VAL A 331 -6.39 -24.26 -24.74
N ALA A 332 -5.07 -24.34 -24.95
CA ALA A 332 -4.32 -25.57 -24.68
C ALA A 332 -4.24 -25.87 -23.17
N PHE A 333 -4.01 -24.85 -22.34
CA PHE A 333 -3.88 -25.00 -20.89
C PHE A 333 -5.18 -25.50 -20.26
N ALA A 334 -6.33 -24.93 -20.64
CA ALA A 334 -7.64 -25.34 -20.14
C ALA A 334 -7.99 -26.81 -20.46
N GLN A 335 -7.42 -27.35 -21.55
CA GLN A 335 -7.63 -28.74 -21.96
C GLN A 335 -6.74 -29.75 -21.24
N ILE A 336 -5.51 -29.38 -20.83
CA ILE A 336 -4.52 -30.36 -20.36
C ILE A 336 -4.14 -30.19 -18.88
N ALA A 337 -4.34 -29.01 -18.30
CA ALA A 337 -3.97 -28.75 -16.91
C ALA A 337 -4.95 -29.45 -15.95
N SER A 338 -4.43 -30.21 -14.99
CA SER A 338 -5.27 -30.80 -13.95
C SER A 338 -5.68 -29.75 -12.91
N ALA A 339 -6.85 -29.94 -12.31
CA ALA A 339 -7.34 -29.14 -11.20
C ALA A 339 -6.31 -29.03 -10.06
N SER A 340 -5.71 -30.17 -9.67
CA SER A 340 -4.71 -30.24 -8.60
C SER A 340 -3.42 -29.49 -8.93
N TYR A 341 -2.96 -29.54 -10.19
CA TYR A 341 -1.79 -28.78 -10.62
C TYR A 341 -2.03 -27.27 -10.52
N VAL A 342 -3.19 -26.80 -10.99
CA VAL A 342 -3.55 -25.38 -10.93
C VAL A 342 -3.61 -24.89 -9.49
N GLU A 343 -4.29 -25.62 -8.61
CA GLU A 343 -4.41 -25.25 -7.19
C GLU A 343 -3.06 -25.21 -6.49
N ALA A 344 -2.19 -26.20 -6.74
CA ALA A 344 -0.87 -26.25 -6.13
C ALA A 344 0.01 -25.08 -6.59
N VAL A 345 -0.02 -24.73 -7.88
CA VAL A 345 0.74 -23.59 -8.41
C VAL A 345 0.22 -22.27 -7.84
N ILE A 346 -1.09 -22.10 -7.66
CA ILE A 346 -1.64 -20.91 -6.99
C ILE A 346 -1.19 -20.88 -5.51
N ARG A 347 -1.38 -21.98 -4.78
CA ARG A 347 -1.14 -22.06 -3.34
C ARG A 347 0.34 -21.85 -2.98
N GLU A 348 1.23 -22.53 -3.69
CA GLU A 348 2.67 -22.56 -3.40
C GLU A 348 3.47 -21.54 -4.23
N GLY A 349 2.85 -20.95 -5.24
CA GLY A 349 3.56 -20.13 -6.23
C GLY A 349 4.59 -20.95 -7.00
N ARG A 350 5.58 -20.26 -7.55
CA ARG A 350 6.75 -20.90 -8.19
C ARG A 350 8.01 -20.34 -7.54
N PRO A 351 8.53 -20.99 -6.48
CA PRO A 351 9.74 -20.55 -5.79
C PRO A 351 10.90 -20.33 -6.78
N GLY A 352 11.64 -19.23 -6.59
CA GLY A 352 12.70 -18.81 -7.50
C GLY A 352 12.23 -17.99 -8.71
N THR A 353 10.92 -17.69 -8.83
CA THR A 353 10.37 -16.81 -9.86
C THR A 353 9.55 -15.67 -9.26
N ALA A 354 9.06 -14.76 -10.12
CA ALA A 354 8.19 -13.64 -9.72
C ALA A 354 6.75 -14.05 -9.37
N MET A 355 6.38 -15.33 -9.43
CA MET A 355 5.03 -15.79 -9.07
C MET A 355 4.99 -16.21 -7.58
N PRO A 356 4.50 -15.36 -6.67
CA PRO A 356 4.48 -15.67 -5.24
C PRO A 356 3.45 -16.75 -4.91
N ALA A 357 3.51 -17.24 -3.68
CA ALA A 357 2.48 -18.10 -3.11
C ALA A 357 1.23 -17.30 -2.79
N TRP A 358 0.05 -17.84 -3.12
CA TRP A 358 -1.25 -17.21 -2.85
C TRP A 358 -2.09 -18.00 -1.85
N GLY A 359 -1.59 -19.07 -1.25
CA GLY A 359 -2.31 -19.80 -0.21
C GLY A 359 -2.49 -18.98 1.08
N ALA A 360 -3.41 -19.42 1.94
CA ALA A 360 -3.64 -18.81 3.25
C ALA A 360 -2.36 -18.68 4.11
N ALA A 361 -1.44 -19.65 4.02
CA ALA A 361 -0.15 -19.61 4.72
C ALA A 361 0.77 -18.46 4.26
N ALA A 362 0.57 -17.95 3.05
CA ALA A 362 1.27 -16.77 2.53
C ALA A 362 0.49 -15.46 2.79
N GLY A 363 -0.60 -15.50 3.56
CA GLY A 363 -1.52 -14.37 3.74
C GLY A 363 -2.28 -14.01 2.46
N GLY A 364 -2.59 -15.02 1.64
CA GLY A 364 -3.29 -14.87 0.37
C GLY A 364 -4.76 -15.29 0.43
N LEU A 365 -5.18 -16.08 -0.56
CA LEU A 365 -6.53 -16.57 -0.77
C LEU A 365 -6.88 -17.77 0.12
N SER A 366 -8.16 -17.87 0.47
CA SER A 366 -8.72 -19.06 1.12
C SER A 366 -8.85 -20.24 0.13
N ASP A 367 -9.04 -21.45 0.65
CA ASP A 367 -9.22 -22.65 -0.19
C ASP A 367 -10.44 -22.55 -1.12
N ALA A 368 -11.53 -21.95 -0.62
CA ALA A 368 -12.74 -21.72 -1.42
C ALA A 368 -12.48 -20.73 -2.58
N GLU A 369 -11.70 -19.69 -2.33
CA GLU A 369 -11.31 -18.71 -3.35
C GLU A 369 -10.35 -19.30 -4.38
N ILE A 370 -9.41 -20.14 -3.95
CA ILE A 370 -8.53 -20.87 -4.86
C ILE A 370 -9.37 -21.80 -5.76
N ALA A 371 -10.40 -22.46 -5.22
CA ALA A 371 -11.29 -23.31 -6.00
C ALA A 371 -12.10 -22.52 -7.04
N GLU A 372 -12.60 -21.32 -6.69
CA GLU A 372 -13.28 -20.43 -7.64
C GLU A 372 -12.33 -19.90 -8.71
N LEU A 373 -11.11 -19.48 -8.33
CA LEU A 373 -10.09 -19.04 -9.28
C LEU A 373 -9.69 -20.16 -10.23
N ARG A 374 -9.43 -21.38 -9.72
CA ARG A 374 -9.19 -22.57 -10.55
C ARG A 374 -10.33 -22.79 -11.55
N ARG A 375 -11.58 -22.73 -11.10
CA ARG A 375 -12.75 -22.91 -11.98
C ARG A 375 -12.76 -21.88 -13.10
N TYR A 376 -12.47 -20.61 -12.78
CA TYR A 376 -12.35 -19.55 -13.78
C TYR A 376 -11.18 -19.77 -14.76
N LEU A 377 -10.02 -20.20 -14.26
CA LEU A 377 -8.84 -20.46 -15.09
C LEU A 377 -9.06 -21.58 -16.12
N LEU A 378 -9.81 -22.62 -15.74
CA LEU A 378 -10.10 -23.78 -16.58
C LEU A 378 -11.40 -23.64 -17.39
N ALA A 379 -12.18 -22.58 -17.19
CA ALA A 379 -13.46 -22.37 -17.88
C ALA A 379 -13.31 -21.73 -19.28
N THR A 380 -12.10 -21.54 -19.80
CA THR A 380 -11.88 -20.98 -21.13
C THR A 380 -12.60 -21.82 -22.19
N PRO A 381 -13.51 -21.22 -22.99
CA PRO A 381 -14.17 -21.93 -24.09
C PRO A 381 -13.15 -22.47 -25.09
N VAL A 382 -13.28 -23.74 -25.45
CA VAL A 382 -12.42 -24.41 -26.45
C VAL A 382 -13.17 -24.48 -27.77
N PRO A 383 -12.76 -23.73 -28.81
CA PRO A 383 -13.34 -23.85 -30.14
C PRO A 383 -13.17 -25.28 -30.68
N GLN A 384 -14.15 -25.77 -31.44
CA GLN A 384 -14.11 -27.14 -31.97
C GLN A 384 -12.84 -27.45 -32.79
N GLY A 385 -12.35 -26.49 -33.57
CA GLY A 385 -11.11 -26.62 -34.36
C GLY A 385 -9.81 -26.55 -33.55
N SER A 386 -9.88 -26.29 -32.24
CA SER A 386 -8.72 -26.19 -31.34
C SER A 386 -8.68 -27.30 -30.30
N ARG A 387 -9.59 -28.28 -30.40
CA ARG A 387 -9.63 -29.43 -29.50
C ARG A 387 -8.49 -30.39 -29.82
N LEU A 388 -7.71 -30.76 -28.80
CA LEU A 388 -6.63 -31.73 -28.96
C LEU A 388 -7.18 -33.14 -29.21
N ALA A 389 -6.38 -33.97 -29.87
CA ALA A 389 -6.75 -35.36 -30.15
C ALA A 389 -6.95 -36.16 -28.83
N GLU A 390 -7.95 -37.06 -28.83
CA GLU A 390 -8.32 -37.83 -27.64
C GLU A 390 -7.14 -38.61 -26.99
N PRO A 391 -6.22 -39.23 -27.75
CA PRO A 391 -5.05 -39.88 -27.14
C PRO A 391 -4.13 -38.93 -26.36
N ILE A 392 -4.02 -37.67 -26.80
CA ILE A 392 -3.23 -36.64 -26.12
C ILE A 392 -3.92 -36.22 -24.82
N LEU A 393 -5.24 -36.00 -24.86
CA LEU A 393 -6.03 -35.65 -23.68
C LEU A 393 -6.06 -36.78 -22.65
N ALA A 394 -6.23 -38.02 -23.10
CA ALA A 394 -6.23 -39.20 -22.24
C ALA A 394 -4.91 -39.33 -21.48
N ARG A 395 -3.76 -39.14 -22.16
CA ARG A 395 -2.45 -39.10 -21.49
C ARG A 395 -2.34 -37.91 -20.53
N ALA A 396 -2.77 -36.72 -20.95
CA ALA A 396 -2.69 -35.50 -20.13
C ALA A 396 -3.42 -35.62 -18.79
N HIS A 397 -4.55 -36.31 -18.78
CA HIS A 397 -5.39 -36.50 -17.60
C HIS A 397 -5.11 -37.78 -16.82
N ASP A 398 -4.19 -38.64 -17.28
CA ASP A 398 -3.79 -39.84 -16.55
C ASP A 398 -2.78 -39.48 -15.44
N PRO A 399 -3.15 -39.53 -14.15
CA PRO A 399 -2.23 -39.24 -13.05
C PRO A 399 -1.14 -40.31 -12.88
N ASN A 400 -1.31 -41.48 -13.48
CA ASN A 400 -0.40 -42.63 -13.38
C ASN A 400 0.53 -42.74 -14.59
N TYR A 401 0.27 -42.00 -15.67
CA TYR A 401 1.17 -42.00 -16.82
C TYR A 401 2.55 -41.50 -16.40
N ARG A 402 3.57 -42.31 -16.66
CA ARG A 402 4.97 -42.01 -16.39
C ARG A 402 5.79 -42.24 -17.64
N SER A 403 6.69 -41.31 -17.91
CA SER A 403 7.58 -41.44 -19.03
C SER A 403 8.58 -42.59 -18.82
N THR A 404 8.83 -43.35 -19.88
CA THR A 404 9.86 -44.41 -19.93
C THR A 404 11.03 -44.04 -20.83
N GLY A 405 11.23 -42.73 -21.02
CA GLY A 405 12.29 -42.12 -21.82
C GLY A 405 13.72 -42.39 -21.33
N ASP A 406 14.69 -42.14 -22.20
CA ASP A 406 16.11 -42.09 -21.89
C ASP A 406 16.55 -40.64 -21.60
N ALA A 407 16.96 -40.36 -20.36
CA ALA A 407 17.33 -39.01 -19.94
C ALA A 407 18.62 -38.48 -20.62
N GLY A 408 19.49 -39.35 -21.13
CA GLY A 408 20.69 -38.96 -21.87
C GLY A 408 20.35 -38.46 -23.27
N ARG A 409 19.51 -39.19 -23.99
CA ARG A 409 18.92 -38.72 -25.27
C ARG A 409 18.11 -37.45 -25.05
N GLY A 410 17.31 -37.42 -23.99
CA GLY A 410 16.51 -36.25 -23.60
C GLY A 410 17.35 -35.00 -23.37
N ALA A 411 18.52 -35.12 -22.74
CA ALA A 411 19.44 -34.00 -22.52
C ALA A 411 19.93 -33.41 -23.84
N ALA A 412 20.27 -34.25 -24.82
CA ALA A 412 20.71 -33.79 -26.14
C ALA A 412 19.59 -33.07 -26.89
N ILE A 413 18.37 -33.62 -26.86
CA ILE A 413 17.18 -33.01 -27.49
C ILE A 413 16.86 -31.67 -26.81
N PHE A 414 16.85 -31.61 -25.48
CA PHE A 414 16.57 -30.40 -24.72
C PHE A 414 17.60 -29.29 -25.00
N THR A 415 18.88 -29.65 -25.09
CA THR A 415 19.95 -28.70 -25.43
C THR A 415 19.72 -28.08 -26.80
N ARG A 416 19.32 -28.89 -27.79
CA ARG A 416 19.14 -28.44 -29.17
C ARG A 416 17.86 -27.65 -29.41
N HIS A 417 16.77 -28.01 -28.73
CA HIS A 417 15.43 -27.51 -29.07
C HIS A 417 14.75 -26.66 -27.98
N CYS A 418 15.16 -26.78 -26.72
CA CYS A 418 14.45 -26.16 -25.60
C CYS A 418 15.25 -25.05 -24.91
N THR A 419 16.58 -25.18 -24.87
CA THR A 419 17.48 -24.29 -24.12
C THR A 419 17.43 -22.83 -24.60
N GLY A 420 17.15 -22.58 -25.88
CA GLY A 420 17.01 -21.22 -26.41
C GLY A 420 15.92 -20.40 -25.74
N CYS A 421 14.85 -21.04 -25.27
CA CYS A 421 13.73 -20.37 -24.59
C CYS A 421 13.71 -20.64 -23.08
N HIS A 422 13.92 -21.89 -22.68
CA HIS A 422 13.84 -22.32 -21.27
C HIS A 422 15.17 -22.19 -20.51
N GLY A 423 16.23 -21.70 -21.16
CA GLY A 423 17.55 -21.54 -20.57
C GLY A 423 18.29 -22.86 -20.34
N PRO A 424 19.61 -22.79 -20.09
CA PRO A 424 20.41 -23.97 -19.73
C PRO A 424 19.83 -24.64 -18.49
N GLY A 425 19.69 -25.98 -18.53
CA GLY A 425 19.13 -26.75 -17.42
C GLY A 425 17.65 -26.45 -17.11
N GLY A 426 16.93 -25.72 -17.96
CA GLY A 426 15.51 -25.41 -17.74
C GLY A 426 15.24 -24.36 -16.67
N ALA A 427 16.25 -23.55 -16.31
CA ALA A 427 16.14 -22.51 -15.28
C ALA A 427 15.10 -21.42 -15.61
N GLY A 428 14.73 -21.27 -16.88
CA GLY A 428 13.89 -20.19 -17.40
C GLY A 428 14.72 -19.07 -17.99
N LEU A 429 14.24 -18.48 -19.08
CA LEU A 429 14.82 -17.29 -19.73
C LEU A 429 13.70 -16.48 -20.38
N LEU A 430 13.41 -16.76 -21.66
CA LEU A 430 12.28 -16.19 -22.39
C LEU A 430 10.98 -16.99 -22.17
N ALA A 431 11.11 -18.21 -21.66
CA ALA A 431 10.02 -19.08 -21.29
C ALA A 431 10.12 -19.47 -19.80
N PRO A 432 9.02 -19.96 -19.19
CA PRO A 432 9.00 -20.30 -17.77
C PRO A 432 10.06 -21.31 -17.36
N SER A 433 10.55 -21.18 -16.13
CA SER A 433 11.36 -22.22 -15.50
C SER A 433 10.60 -23.55 -15.46
N LEU A 434 11.31 -24.61 -15.82
CA LEU A 434 10.83 -25.99 -15.84
C LEU A 434 11.38 -26.81 -14.67
N VAL A 435 12.20 -26.23 -13.79
CA VAL A 435 12.84 -26.93 -12.68
C VAL A 435 12.34 -26.50 -11.31
N THR A 436 11.43 -25.52 -11.24
CA THR A 436 10.87 -25.09 -9.95
C THR A 436 10.25 -26.26 -9.20
N SER A 437 10.46 -26.28 -7.89
CA SER A 437 10.04 -27.39 -7.04
C SER A 437 8.52 -27.69 -7.15
N THR A 438 7.68 -26.65 -7.23
CA THR A 438 6.23 -26.78 -7.42
C THR A 438 5.90 -27.43 -8.77
N PHE A 439 6.55 -26.99 -9.85
CA PHE A 439 6.33 -27.54 -11.18
C PHE A 439 6.74 -29.01 -11.24
N GLN A 440 7.91 -29.35 -10.70
CA GLN A 440 8.44 -30.70 -10.70
C GLN A 440 7.61 -31.67 -9.87
N ARG A 441 7.01 -31.23 -8.76
CA ARG A 441 6.11 -32.07 -7.95
C ARG A 441 4.74 -32.29 -8.56
N HIS A 442 4.15 -31.25 -9.17
CA HIS A 442 2.72 -31.23 -9.47
C HIS A 442 2.37 -31.31 -10.95
N ALA A 443 3.27 -30.94 -11.87
CA ALA A 443 3.03 -31.17 -13.29
C ALA A 443 3.17 -32.67 -13.55
N ALA A 444 2.13 -33.34 -14.06
CA ALA A 444 2.19 -34.77 -14.42
C ALA A 444 2.93 -34.99 -15.74
N ASP A 445 3.52 -36.18 -15.96
CA ASP A 445 4.22 -36.50 -17.21
C ASP A 445 3.29 -36.37 -18.42
N GLY A 446 2.01 -36.71 -18.28
CA GLY A 446 1.02 -36.59 -19.35
C GLY A 446 0.80 -35.13 -19.77
N PHE A 447 0.74 -34.23 -18.79
CA PHE A 447 0.65 -32.79 -19.02
C PHE A 447 1.89 -32.27 -19.77
N LEU A 448 3.09 -32.74 -19.40
CA LEU A 448 4.33 -32.41 -20.09
C LEU A 448 4.32 -32.96 -21.52
N TYR A 449 3.90 -34.20 -21.70
CA TYR A 449 3.77 -34.85 -23.00
C TYR A 449 2.88 -34.05 -23.93
N ALA A 450 1.64 -33.75 -23.50
CA ALA A 450 0.69 -32.98 -24.30
C ALA A 450 1.22 -31.57 -24.64
N THR A 451 1.86 -30.91 -23.66
CA THR A 451 2.48 -29.60 -23.89
C THR A 451 3.59 -29.64 -24.94
N ILE A 452 4.43 -30.68 -24.96
CA ILE A 452 5.53 -30.80 -25.93
C ILE A 452 5.00 -31.26 -27.31
N ALA A 453 4.05 -32.20 -27.32
CA ALA A 453 3.47 -32.75 -28.54
C ALA A 453 2.76 -31.67 -29.36
N GLU A 454 1.85 -30.92 -28.72
CA GLU A 454 0.92 -30.00 -29.37
C GLU A 454 1.30 -28.52 -29.20
N GLY A 455 2.22 -28.24 -28.28
CA GLY A 455 2.60 -26.87 -27.95
C GLY A 455 1.52 -26.17 -27.14
N ARG A 456 1.57 -24.84 -27.14
CA ARG A 456 0.52 -24.01 -26.54
C ARG A 456 0.08 -22.96 -27.55
N ALA A 457 -1.13 -23.12 -28.07
CA ALA A 457 -1.76 -22.15 -28.96
C ALA A 457 -1.70 -20.74 -28.35
N ASN A 458 -1.51 -19.73 -29.21
CA ASN A 458 -1.33 -18.32 -28.83
C ASN A 458 -0.12 -18.05 -27.91
N THR A 459 0.89 -18.92 -27.97
CA THR A 459 2.19 -18.70 -27.30
C THR A 459 3.34 -19.06 -28.25
N ALA A 460 4.57 -18.70 -27.86
CA ALA A 460 5.77 -19.07 -28.60
C ALA A 460 6.19 -20.54 -28.43
N MET A 461 5.51 -21.34 -27.59
CA MET A 461 5.84 -22.76 -27.38
C MET A 461 5.20 -23.62 -28.50
N PRO A 462 6.00 -24.13 -29.46
CA PRO A 462 5.48 -24.89 -30.59
C PRO A 462 5.12 -26.32 -30.18
N GLY A 463 4.25 -26.95 -30.97
CA GLY A 463 4.08 -28.40 -30.93
C GLY A 463 5.19 -29.08 -31.73
N PHE A 464 5.87 -30.04 -31.12
CA PHE A 464 6.98 -30.74 -31.75
C PHE A 464 6.53 -32.01 -32.47
N LEU A 465 5.46 -32.66 -31.99
CA LEU A 465 4.83 -33.78 -32.68
C LEU A 465 3.93 -33.28 -33.81
N SER A 466 3.05 -32.32 -33.52
CA SER A 466 2.07 -31.82 -34.50
C SER A 466 2.69 -31.06 -35.67
N ARG A 467 3.91 -30.52 -35.51
CA ARG A 467 4.70 -29.93 -36.61
C ARG A 467 5.61 -30.93 -37.33
N GLY A 468 5.58 -32.22 -36.95
CA GLY A 468 6.34 -33.29 -37.60
C GLY A 468 7.84 -33.29 -37.30
N GLY A 469 8.29 -32.61 -36.24
CA GLY A 469 9.70 -32.52 -35.88
C GLY A 469 10.19 -33.64 -34.98
N PHE A 470 9.32 -34.21 -34.15
CA PHE A 470 9.63 -35.20 -33.10
C PHE A 470 8.76 -36.45 -33.27
N PHE A 471 9.28 -37.59 -32.81
CA PHE A 471 8.49 -38.80 -32.55
C PHE A 471 8.03 -38.85 -31.09
N GLU A 472 7.03 -39.68 -30.77
CA GLU A 472 6.57 -39.85 -29.38
C GLU A 472 7.74 -40.18 -28.42
N ARG A 473 8.68 -41.01 -28.88
CA ARG A 473 9.87 -41.40 -28.10
C ARG A 473 10.78 -40.23 -27.77
N ASP A 474 10.90 -39.23 -28.65
CA ASP A 474 11.73 -38.05 -28.39
C ASP A 474 11.12 -37.21 -27.25
N ILE A 475 9.79 -37.14 -27.18
CA ILE A 475 9.07 -36.46 -26.10
C ILE A 475 9.26 -37.19 -24.77
N GLU A 476 9.13 -38.52 -24.78
CA GLU A 476 9.41 -39.36 -23.61
C GLU A 476 10.82 -39.13 -23.07
N ASP A 477 11.83 -39.17 -23.95
CA ASP A 477 13.22 -38.93 -23.56
C ASP A 477 13.42 -37.55 -22.93
N VAL A 478 12.80 -36.49 -23.48
CA VAL A 478 12.84 -35.14 -22.90
C VAL A 478 12.18 -35.09 -21.52
N ILE A 479 11.04 -35.74 -21.32
CA ILE A 479 10.37 -35.78 -20.01
C ILE A 479 11.25 -36.48 -18.98
N ALA A 480 11.87 -37.61 -19.33
CA ALA A 480 12.82 -38.31 -18.46
C ALA A 480 14.00 -37.41 -18.04
N TYR A 481 14.52 -36.59 -18.96
CA TYR A 481 15.53 -35.60 -18.64
C TYR A 481 15.02 -34.49 -17.69
N LEU A 482 13.83 -33.93 -17.94
CA LEU A 482 13.23 -32.92 -17.07
C LEU A 482 13.05 -33.41 -15.62
N ARG A 483 12.67 -34.68 -15.44
CA ARG A 483 12.55 -35.28 -14.10
C ARG A 483 13.89 -35.46 -13.41
N LYS A 484 14.93 -35.81 -14.17
CA LYS A 484 16.30 -35.88 -13.66
C LYS A 484 16.78 -34.52 -13.15
N LEU A 485 16.48 -33.44 -13.88
CA LEU A 485 16.80 -32.07 -13.45
C LEU A 485 16.08 -31.69 -12.14
N GLY A 486 14.77 -31.94 -12.04
CA GLY A 486 14.00 -31.65 -10.83
C GLY A 486 14.42 -32.44 -9.59
N GLY A 487 15.07 -33.61 -9.77
CA GLY A 487 15.63 -34.41 -8.70
C GLY A 487 16.91 -33.83 -8.07
N GLN A 488 17.64 -32.97 -8.79
CA GLN A 488 18.90 -32.39 -8.31
C GLN A 488 18.70 -31.23 -7.32
N ASP A 489 17.59 -30.49 -7.41
CA ASP A 489 17.23 -29.42 -6.46
C ASP A 489 16.79 -29.92 -5.07
N ARG A 490 16.47 -31.21 -4.92
CA ARG A 490 16.25 -31.80 -3.58
C ARG A 490 17.51 -31.83 -2.72
N ALA A 491 18.70 -31.73 -3.34
CA ALA A 491 19.99 -31.73 -2.64
C ALA A 491 20.56 -30.33 -2.36
N ALA A 492 19.99 -29.27 -2.94
CA ALA A 492 20.47 -27.90 -2.83
C ALA A 492 19.43 -26.98 -2.18
N SER A 493 19.14 -27.19 -0.91
CA SER A 493 18.57 -26.14 -0.05
C SER A 493 19.63 -25.66 0.95
N PRO A 494 20.21 -24.48 0.72
CA PRO A 494 20.58 -23.58 1.78
C PRO A 494 19.61 -22.40 1.76
N VAL A 495 18.75 -22.37 2.77
CA VAL A 495 18.14 -21.14 3.27
C VAL A 495 19.27 -20.14 3.60
N ALA A 496 19.04 -18.88 3.24
CA ALA A 496 19.78 -17.68 3.61
C ALA A 496 21.17 -17.44 2.95
N ARG A 497 21.19 -16.51 1.99
CA ARG A 497 22.27 -15.51 1.84
C ARG A 497 21.83 -14.35 0.96
N ALA A 498 21.16 -13.37 1.58
CA ALA A 498 21.16 -11.96 1.18
C ALA A 498 20.51 -11.11 2.28
N GLN A 499 21.06 -11.17 3.49
CA GLN A 499 21.01 -10.06 4.44
C GLN A 499 22.45 -9.63 4.66
N GLY A 500 22.90 -8.70 3.82
CA GLY A 500 24.09 -7.91 4.06
C GLY A 500 23.62 -6.49 4.34
N GLN A 501 23.42 -6.19 5.63
CA GLN A 501 23.55 -4.83 6.19
C GLN A 501 25.02 -4.67 6.65
N PRO A 502 25.56 -3.45 6.67
CA PRO A 502 25.03 -2.32 7.44
C PRO A 502 24.04 -1.43 6.67
#